data_AF-A0A3N2FYD5-F1
#
_entry.id   AF-A0A3N2FYD5-F1
#
_cell.length_a   1.000
_cell.length_b   1.000
_cell.length_c   1.000
_cell.angle_alpha   90.00
_cell.angle_beta   90.00
_cell.angle_gamma   90.00
#
_symmetry.space_group_name_H-M   'P 1'
#
loop_
_entity.id
_entity.type
_entity.pdbx_description
1 polymer ?
#
loop_
_entity_poly.entity_id
_entity_poly.type
_entity_poly.pdbx_seq_one_letter_code
_entity_poly.pdbx_strand_id
1 'polypeptide(L)'
;MSFSSDGHALTVRRAAEEAGVELRRHDEDAALRIVTQAFGGLRPQCVGEELEDFLLAPRSTGDLRFDVLIAVLARRTSRQRGLRIPDWTDVRALDEEWMPGTTGTPIPQWRDIVRRETPQDFLEKNILAREKSWSIR
;
A
#
# COMPACT_ATOMS: atom_id res chain seq x y z
N MET A 1 12.59 12.54 28.95
CA MET A 1 12.49 12.44 27.48
C MET A 1 11.06 12.08 27.16
N SER A 2 10.25 13.10 26.87
CA SER A 2 8.83 12.93 26.56
C SER A 2 8.73 12.50 25.10
N PHE A 3 8.29 11.27 24.85
CA PHE A 3 7.77 10.90 23.55
C PHE A 3 6.41 11.58 23.44
N SER A 4 6.36 12.70 22.71
CA SER A 4 5.09 13.27 22.29
C SER A 4 4.39 12.25 21.40
N SER A 5 3.36 11.61 21.94
CA SER A 5 2.30 10.98 21.18
C SER A 5 1.54 12.07 20.43
N ASP A 6 2.13 12.59 19.35
CA ASP A 6 1.35 13.28 18.33
C ASP A 6 0.62 12.20 17.54
N GLY A 7 -0.54 11.81 18.07
CA GLY A 7 -1.48 10.86 17.46
C GLY A 7 -2.13 11.41 16.21
N HIS A 8 -1.34 11.96 15.29
CA HIS A 8 -1.81 12.23 13.94
C HIS A 8 -2.01 10.89 13.23
N ALA A 9 -3.21 10.65 12.73
CA ALA A 9 -3.51 9.47 11.92
C ALA A 9 -2.46 9.33 10.80
N LEU A 10 -1.94 8.12 10.60
CA LEU A 10 -0.98 7.84 9.55
C LEU A 10 -1.67 7.98 8.19
N THR A 11 -1.48 9.13 7.52
CA THR A 11 -2.04 9.37 6.19
C THR A 11 -1.20 8.68 5.11
N VAL A 12 -1.77 8.48 3.93
CA VAL A 12 -1.07 7.81 2.81
C VAL A 12 0.21 8.54 2.41
N ARG A 13 0.20 9.88 2.44
CA ARG A 13 1.38 10.71 2.12
C ARG A 13 2.50 10.50 3.12
N ARG A 14 2.18 10.58 4.41
CA ARG A 14 3.15 10.36 5.48
C ARG A 14 3.67 8.93 5.49
N ALA A 15 2.79 7.96 5.23
CA ALA A 15 3.17 6.56 5.11
C ALA A 15 4.17 6.32 3.97
N ALA A 16 4.01 6.97 2.81
CA ALA A 16 4.97 6.87 1.72
C ALA A 16 6.34 7.44 2.10
N GLU A 17 6.37 8.59 2.79
CA GLU A 17 7.62 9.20 3.26
C GLU A 17 8.34 8.32 4.30
N GLU A 18 7.60 7.83 5.29
CA GLU A 18 8.12 6.94 6.34
C GLU A 18 8.55 5.58 5.78
N ALA A 19 7.76 4.97 4.88
CA ALA A 19 8.15 3.75 4.19
C ALA A 19 9.43 3.95 3.36
N GLY A 20 9.57 5.11 2.68
CA GLY A 20 10.79 5.44 1.96
C GLY A 20 12.02 5.54 2.86
N VAL A 21 11.88 5.96 4.12
CA VAL A 21 12.98 5.94 5.11
C VAL A 21 13.43 4.51 5.40
N GLU A 22 12.49 3.60 5.65
CA GLU A 22 12.81 2.21 5.98
C GLU A 22 13.35 1.43 4.76
N LEU A 23 12.85 1.72 3.56
CA LEU A 23 13.38 1.15 2.32
C LEU A 23 14.83 1.53 2.07
N ARG A 24 15.23 2.78 2.36
CA ARG A 24 16.63 3.21 2.31
C ARG A 24 17.53 2.49 3.32
N ARG A 25 16.94 1.89 4.36
CA ARG A 25 17.62 1.05 5.35
C ARG A 25 17.54 -0.44 5.02
N HIS A 26 16.98 -0.80 3.86
CA HIS A 26 16.72 -2.17 3.42
C HIS A 26 15.76 -2.94 4.35
N ASP A 27 14.85 -2.23 5.03
CA ASP A 27 13.82 -2.83 5.88
C ASP A 27 12.46 -2.79 5.16
N GLU A 28 12.29 -3.71 4.19
CA GLU A 28 11.05 -3.85 3.42
C GLU A 28 9.86 -4.25 4.31
N ASP A 29 10.08 -5.03 5.36
CA ASP A 29 9.04 -5.49 6.27
C ASP A 29 8.48 -4.32 7.09
N ALA A 30 9.34 -3.44 7.59
CA ALA A 30 8.90 -2.22 8.27
C ALA A 30 8.15 -1.28 7.31
N ALA A 31 8.66 -1.10 6.08
CA ALA A 31 7.98 -0.31 5.05
C ALA A 31 6.58 -0.87 4.72
N LEU A 32 6.46 -2.18 4.57
CA LEU A 32 5.20 -2.87 4.29
C LEU A 32 4.21 -2.70 5.45
N ARG A 33 4.68 -2.80 6.69
CA ARG A 33 3.87 -2.55 7.88
C ARG A 33 3.36 -1.11 7.93
N ILE A 34 4.19 -0.12 7.63
CA ILE A 34 3.80 1.29 7.60
C ILE A 34 2.69 1.52 6.55
N VAL A 35 2.88 1.03 5.33
CA VAL A 35 1.89 1.17 4.25
C VAL A 35 0.57 0.49 4.63
N THR A 36 0.61 -0.76 5.12
CA THR A 36 -0.62 -1.48 5.52
C THR A 36 -1.36 -0.81 6.67
N GLN A 37 -0.64 -0.28 7.66
CA GLN A 37 -1.24 0.46 8.78
C GLN A 37 -1.94 1.74 8.34
N ALA A 38 -1.39 2.47 7.37
CA ALA A 38 -2.00 3.70 6.86
C ALA A 38 -3.36 3.45 6.20
N PHE A 39 -3.44 2.42 5.34
CA PHE A 39 -4.70 2.08 4.67
C PHE A 39 -5.70 1.39 5.62
N GLY A 40 -5.22 0.61 6.60
CA GLY A 40 -6.06 0.03 7.65
C GLY A 40 -6.61 1.06 8.66
N GLY A 41 -5.91 2.18 8.85
CA GLY A 41 -6.30 3.24 9.78
C GLY A 41 -7.34 4.22 9.24
N LEU A 42 -7.65 4.19 7.93
CA LEU A 42 -8.65 5.07 7.34
C LEU A 42 -10.03 4.74 7.91
N ARG A 43 -10.66 5.67 8.62
CA ARG A 43 -12.00 5.45 9.20
C ARG A 43 -13.09 5.48 8.11
N PRO A 44 -14.18 4.70 8.21
CA PRO A 44 -15.27 4.75 7.23
C PRO A 44 -15.92 6.14 7.09
N GLN A 45 -15.90 6.95 8.15
CA GLN A 45 -16.48 8.30 8.17
C GLN A 45 -15.46 9.40 7.82
N CYS A 46 -14.38 9.07 7.10
CA CYS A 46 -13.36 10.04 6.71
C CYS A 46 -13.99 11.12 5.80
N VAL A 47 -13.97 12.38 6.23
CA VAL A 47 -14.60 13.54 5.57
C VAL A 47 -13.70 14.77 5.69
N GLY A 48 -13.95 15.78 4.86
CA GLY A 48 -13.22 17.06 4.91
C GLY A 48 -11.73 16.88 4.64
N GLU A 49 -10.89 17.55 5.46
CA GLU A 49 -9.43 17.60 5.29
C GLU A 49 -8.77 16.20 5.25
N GLU A 50 -9.26 15.23 6.03
CA GLU A 50 -8.70 13.87 6.03
C GLU A 50 -8.93 13.17 4.67
N LEU A 51 -10.10 13.39 4.06
CA LEU A 51 -10.41 12.85 2.73
C LEU A 51 -9.61 13.59 1.65
N GLU A 52 -9.49 14.91 1.76
CA GLU A 52 -8.68 15.70 0.83
C GLU A 52 -7.21 15.27 0.84
N ASP A 53 -6.61 15.06 2.02
CA ASP A 53 -5.23 14.56 2.11
C ASP A 53 -5.07 13.17 1.52
N PHE A 54 -6.04 12.27 1.72
CA PHE A 54 -6.04 10.94 1.09
C PHE A 54 -6.07 11.00 -0.45
N LEU A 55 -6.78 11.98 -1.03
CA LEU A 55 -6.87 12.14 -2.48
C LEU A 55 -5.60 12.75 -3.09
N LEU A 56 -4.72 13.36 -2.29
CA LEU A 56 -3.47 13.94 -2.76
C LEU A 56 -2.41 12.86 -3.05
N ALA A 57 -1.67 13.05 -4.14
CA ALA A 57 -0.60 12.16 -4.51
C ALA A 57 0.52 12.17 -3.44
N PRO A 58 0.98 11.01 -2.96
CA PRO A 58 2.17 10.93 -2.11
C PRO A 58 3.44 11.25 -2.89
N ARG A 59 4.50 11.60 -2.16
CA ARG A 59 5.85 11.56 -2.73
C ARG A 59 6.25 10.10 -2.95
N SER A 60 7.09 9.86 -3.96
CA SER A 60 7.67 8.54 -4.18
C SER A 60 8.45 8.08 -2.94
N THR A 61 8.31 6.79 -2.62
CA THR A 61 9.08 6.09 -1.59
C THR A 61 10.56 5.94 -1.98
N GLY A 62 10.87 6.08 -3.28
CA GLY A 62 12.15 5.72 -3.88
C GLY A 62 12.25 4.27 -4.34
N ASP A 63 11.21 3.45 -4.10
CA ASP A 63 11.10 2.08 -4.62
C ASP A 63 9.82 1.94 -5.45
N LEU A 64 9.98 1.60 -6.73
CA LEU A 64 8.87 1.48 -7.67
C LEU A 64 7.83 0.44 -7.22
N ARG A 65 8.25 -0.65 -6.57
CA ARG A 65 7.36 -1.71 -6.10
C ARG A 65 6.39 -1.17 -5.06
N PHE A 66 6.91 -0.40 -4.11
CA PHE A 66 6.11 0.23 -3.07
C PHE A 66 5.22 1.36 -3.61
N ASP A 67 5.73 2.16 -4.55
CA ASP A 67 4.93 3.21 -5.19
C ASP A 67 3.71 2.63 -5.93
N VAL A 68 3.90 1.52 -6.66
CA VAL A 68 2.80 0.82 -7.34
C VAL A 68 1.83 0.19 -6.34
N LEU A 69 2.33 -0.40 -5.25
CA LEU A 69 1.48 -0.95 -4.19
C LEU A 69 0.59 0.12 -3.54
N ILE A 70 1.16 1.28 -3.21
CA ILE A 70 0.42 2.40 -2.63
C ILE A 70 -0.69 2.88 -3.59
N ALA A 71 -0.39 2.98 -4.88
CA ALA A 71 -1.38 3.34 -5.90
C ALA A 71 -2.52 2.30 -6.00
N VAL A 72 -2.20 1.00 -6.00
CA VAL A 72 -3.21 -0.08 -6.03
C VAL A 72 -4.08 -0.04 -4.78
N LEU A 73 -3.49 0.10 -3.61
CA LEU A 73 -4.21 0.18 -2.34
C LEU A 73 -5.14 1.39 -2.32
N ALA A 74 -4.67 2.57 -2.71
CA ALA A 74 -5.50 3.78 -2.78
C ALA A 74 -6.67 3.61 -3.75
N ARG A 75 -6.42 3.07 -4.95
CA ARG A 75 -7.48 2.79 -5.93
C ARG A 75 -8.53 1.83 -5.38
N ARG A 76 -8.09 0.74 -4.74
CA ARG A 76 -8.97 -0.26 -4.13
C ARG A 76 -9.78 0.34 -2.99
N THR A 77 -9.14 1.06 -2.07
CA THR A 77 -9.80 1.71 -0.95
C THR A 77 -10.82 2.74 -1.43
N SER A 78 -10.51 3.55 -2.44
CA SER A 78 -11.48 4.48 -3.06
C SER A 78 -12.70 3.74 -3.60
N ARG A 79 -12.50 2.67 -4.37
CA ARG A 79 -13.59 1.86 -4.93
C ARG A 79 -14.48 1.24 -3.84
N GLN A 80 -13.87 0.61 -2.85
CA GLN A 80 -14.59 -0.04 -1.75
C GLN A 80 -15.44 0.94 -0.92
N ARG A 81 -15.01 2.20 -0.85
CA ARG A 81 -15.68 3.25 -0.08
C ARG A 81 -16.57 4.18 -0.90
N GLY A 82 -16.71 3.93 -2.21
CA GLY A 82 -17.47 4.80 -3.11
C GLY A 82 -16.88 6.21 -3.25
N LEU A 83 -15.59 6.38 -2.98
CA LEU A 83 -14.89 7.65 -3.13
C LEU A 83 -14.45 7.86 -4.59
N ARG A 84 -14.15 9.11 -4.95
CA ARG A 84 -13.44 9.40 -6.20
C ARG A 84 -12.11 8.64 -6.21
N ILE A 85 -11.83 7.97 -7.32
CA ILE A 85 -10.53 7.35 -7.56
C ILE A 85 -9.54 8.46 -7.95
N PRO A 86 -8.41 8.63 -7.24
CA PRO A 86 -7.42 9.64 -7.61
C PRO A 86 -6.69 9.28 -8.90
N ASP A 87 -6.46 10.28 -9.77
CA ASP A 87 -5.83 10.06 -11.08
C ASP A 87 -4.38 9.55 -10.96
N TRP A 88 -3.68 9.93 -9.89
CA TRP A 88 -2.32 9.46 -9.61
C TRP A 88 -2.23 7.95 -9.33
N THR A 89 -3.36 7.28 -9.08
CA THR A 89 -3.38 5.83 -8.89
C THR A 89 -3.32 5.05 -10.20
N ASP A 90 -3.43 5.73 -11.35
CA ASP A 90 -3.26 5.11 -12.66
C ASP A 90 -1.78 4.98 -13.06
N VAL A 91 -1.11 4.04 -12.39
CA VAL A 91 0.31 3.75 -12.61
C VAL A 91 0.51 2.54 -13.52
N ARG A 92 1.65 2.45 -14.20
CA ARG A 92 2.02 1.24 -14.97
C ARG A 92 2.17 0.04 -14.03
N ALA A 93 1.91 -1.16 -14.53
CA ALA A 93 2.28 -2.40 -13.85
C ALA A 93 3.81 -2.50 -13.66
N LEU A 94 4.23 -3.30 -12.67
CA LEU A 94 5.63 -3.68 -12.52
C LEU A 94 6.07 -4.53 -13.72
N ASP A 95 7.34 -4.45 -14.11
CA ASP A 95 7.87 -5.24 -15.22
C ASP A 95 7.94 -6.75 -14.86
N GLU A 96 8.09 -7.06 -13.57
CA GLU A 96 8.11 -8.41 -13.02
C GLU A 96 7.09 -8.56 -11.88
N GLU A 97 6.59 -9.78 -11.71
CA GLU A 97 5.72 -10.15 -10.60
C GLU A 97 6.45 -10.07 -9.25
N TRP A 98 5.90 -9.29 -8.33
CA TRP A 98 6.44 -9.07 -7.00
C TRP A 98 5.49 -9.58 -5.92
N MET A 99 6.04 -10.24 -4.90
CA MET A 99 5.30 -10.73 -3.73
C MET A 99 5.77 -9.99 -2.46
N PRO A 100 5.03 -8.97 -1.99
CA PRO A 100 5.43 -8.18 -0.83
C PRO A 100 5.65 -9.05 0.42
N GLY A 101 6.69 -8.74 1.20
CA GLY A 101 6.99 -9.43 2.47
C GLY A 101 7.44 -10.89 2.31
N THR A 102 7.78 -11.32 1.09
CA THR A 102 8.40 -12.64 0.86
C THR A 102 9.88 -12.46 0.59
N THR A 103 10.71 -12.99 1.50
CA THR A 103 12.16 -13.05 1.30
C THR A 103 12.54 -14.34 0.57
N GLY A 104 13.39 -14.23 -0.46
CA GLY A 104 13.83 -15.36 -1.28
C GLY A 104 12.89 -15.74 -2.43
N THR A 105 13.25 -16.79 -3.18
CA THR A 105 12.42 -17.30 -4.28
C THR A 105 11.36 -18.26 -3.73
N PRO A 106 10.06 -17.91 -3.74
CA PRO A 106 9.02 -18.84 -3.32
C PRO A 106 9.01 -20.07 -4.23
N ILE A 107 8.74 -21.26 -3.67
CA ILE A 107 8.56 -22.47 -4.46
C ILE A 107 7.43 -22.26 -5.49
N PRO A 108 7.56 -22.73 -6.75
CA PRO A 108 6.60 -22.40 -7.82
C PRO A 108 5.15 -22.71 -7.46
N GLN A 109 4.92 -23.83 -6.79
CA GLN A 109 3.59 -24.27 -6.33
C GLN A 109 2.93 -23.27 -5.37
N TRP A 110 3.73 -22.64 -4.50
CA TRP A 110 3.23 -21.59 -3.58
C TRP A 110 2.86 -20.33 -4.34
N ARG A 111 3.66 -19.94 -5.34
CA ARG A 111 3.38 -18.77 -6.18
C ARG A 111 2.07 -18.93 -6.96
N ASP A 112 1.82 -20.13 -7.51
CA ASP A 112 0.56 -20.42 -8.22
C ASP A 112 -0.66 -20.33 -7.30
N ILE A 113 -0.53 -20.80 -6.05
CA ILE A 113 -1.59 -20.66 -5.04
C ILE A 113 -1.84 -19.18 -4.74
N VAL A 114 -0.80 -18.40 -4.43
CA VAL A 114 -0.94 -16.98 -4.13
C VAL A 114 -1.55 -16.22 -5.31
N ARG A 115 -1.13 -16.52 -6.55
CA ARG A 115 -1.66 -15.90 -7.76
C ARG A 115 -3.16 -16.15 -7.93
N ARG A 116 -3.63 -17.38 -7.67
CA ARG A 116 -5.07 -17.74 -7.72
C ARG A 116 -5.91 -17.00 -6.67
N GLU A 117 -5.31 -16.68 -5.53
CA GLU A 117 -5.95 -15.96 -4.43
C GLU A 117 -5.75 -14.43 -4.49
N THR A 118 -4.98 -13.94 -5.46
CA THR A 118 -4.66 -12.51 -5.57
C THR A 118 -5.84 -11.78 -6.22
N PRO A 119 -6.35 -10.70 -5.60
CA PRO A 119 -7.38 -9.87 -6.21
C PRO A 119 -6.95 -9.28 -7.57
N GLN A 120 -7.91 -9.14 -8.50
CA GLN A 120 -7.62 -8.74 -9.89
C GLN A 120 -6.89 -7.39 -10.00
N ASP A 121 -7.21 -6.42 -9.16
CA ASP A 121 -6.57 -5.10 -9.11
C ASP A 121 -5.08 -5.15 -8.75
N PHE A 122 -4.65 -6.14 -7.96
CA PHE A 122 -3.25 -6.41 -7.68
C PHE A 122 -2.58 -7.19 -8.83
N LEU A 123 -3.26 -8.21 -9.37
CA LEU A 123 -2.77 -8.99 -10.52
C LEU A 123 -2.49 -8.11 -11.74
N GLU A 124 -3.37 -7.15 -12.04
CA GLU A 124 -3.22 -6.19 -13.14
C GLU A 124 -1.95 -5.33 -13.02
N LYS A 125 -1.37 -5.23 -11.81
CA LYS A 125 -0.12 -4.49 -11.55
C LYS A 125 1.08 -5.39 -11.26
N ASN A 126 0.97 -6.69 -11.52
CA ASN A 126 2.00 -7.69 -11.23
C ASN A 126 2.38 -7.74 -9.74
N ILE A 127 1.41 -7.51 -8.85
CA ILE A 127 1.58 -7.70 -7.40
C ILE A 127 0.85 -8.97 -6.99
N LEU A 128 1.58 -9.93 -6.43
CA LEU A 128 1.05 -11.19 -5.91
C LEU A 128 0.85 -11.05 -4.42
N ALA A 129 -0.41 -10.95 -3.99
CA ALA A 129 -0.70 -10.77 -2.59
C ALA A 129 -2.11 -11.26 -2.24
N ARG A 130 -2.22 -12.03 -1.15
CA ARG A 130 -3.49 -12.62 -0.72
C ARG A 130 -4.41 -11.58 -0.10
N GLU A 131 -5.71 -11.68 -0.33
CA GLU A 131 -6.70 -10.76 0.24
C GLU A 131 -6.67 -10.68 1.78
N LYS A 132 -6.36 -11.79 2.45
CA LYS A 132 -6.19 -11.83 3.91
C LYS A 132 -5.02 -10.97 4.41
N SER A 133 -4.01 -10.72 3.58
CA SER A 133 -2.88 -9.85 3.92
C SER A 133 -3.24 -8.36 3.89
N TRP A 134 -4.39 -8.00 3.29
CA TRP A 134 -4.82 -6.60 3.10
C TRP A 134 -6.25 -6.38 3.56
N SER A 135 -6.71 -7.15 4.55
CA SER A 135 -8.05 -6.95 5.12
C SER A 135 -8.09 -5.62 5.88
N ILE A 136 -8.23 -4.55 5.09
CA ILE A 136 -8.61 -3.21 5.47
C ILE A 136 -10.11 -3.32 5.76
N ARG A 137 -10.46 -3.51 7.03
CA ARG A 137 -11.86 -3.51 7.48
C ARG A 137 -12.29 -2.09 7.82
#